data_AF-A0A2K9MEX7-F1
#
_entry.id   AF-A0A2K9MEX7-F1
#
_cell.length_a   1.000
_cell.length_b   1.000
_cell.length_c   1.000
_cell.angle_alpha   90.00
_cell.angle_beta   90.00
_cell.angle_gamma   90.00
#
_symmetry.space_group_name_H-M   'P 1'
#
loop_
_entity.id
_entity.type
_entity.pdbx_description
1 polymer ?
#
loop_
_entity_poly.entity_id
_entity_poly.type
_entity_poly.pdbx_seq_one_letter_code
_entity_poly.pdbx_strand_id
1 'polypeptide(L)'
;MVNRTWARRDQGADKMMKRTALLLLGATLPWQALAEDVFIRVEAKRSEASAQAAAVAWQEKLGDLPVAIFPLGSEWTAIGLGPLPRGEAEARMQALKQSRSIPADSLLTQAEGVDATGITDAASDRTGAVSIDDAPEPAASGSPSTAGLPGDDAAEAAPEAVEPPAPQHYIRMASFADRAEAEAALAERRRKIPEAGLWQLPNDRFAIVAGPLSETAARQWLKALQGEAIPSDSLIATGDELGQPLDQGTTPDWPEAPETSAEMPPVAEMQDTLQWAGFYDGEIDGKTGPQTRASLAAAVAAQRQSPDPAQVLQALRDERQAWRDRMGFETLTDAHTGLALSAPMTRLEHDRDERALSIYGPKGDSGAALILFSQPGGQQEMLDMTGLITALGWVPAPSRDIGRGSASLSGRDETHIGRAEARVSDGRVEGWVLVWPVEDAQNAPRIASEIAATFERAAPPRSEQPVEAEAGEAESEATAAEGEAVDAPADVPQADATEASDQ
;
A
#
# COMPACT_ATOMS: atom_id res chain seq x y z
N MET A 1 63.37 -27.95 26.29
CA MET A 1 64.41 -28.21 25.27
C MET A 1 63.74 -28.28 23.89
N VAL A 2 64.14 -27.38 22.98
CA VAL A 2 64.24 -27.54 21.50
C VAL A 2 62.97 -28.03 20.75
N ASN A 3 62.17 -27.18 20.11
CA ASN A 3 62.38 -26.45 18.83
C ASN A 3 62.37 -27.36 17.57
N ARG A 4 61.36 -27.26 16.70
CA ARG A 4 61.56 -26.98 15.26
C ARG A 4 60.28 -26.93 14.40
N THR A 5 60.22 -25.83 13.68
CA THR A 5 59.50 -25.51 12.45
C THR A 5 60.11 -26.18 11.20
N TRP A 6 59.33 -26.12 10.10
CA TRP A 6 59.71 -25.97 8.67
C TRP A 6 59.32 -27.09 7.68
N ALA A 7 58.44 -26.68 6.77
CA ALA A 7 58.52 -26.72 5.31
C ALA A 7 58.50 -28.06 4.54
N ARG A 8 57.54 -28.10 3.60
CA ARG A 8 57.77 -28.70 2.28
C ARG A 8 57.15 -27.82 1.20
N ARG A 9 58.00 -27.30 0.32
CA ARG A 9 57.66 -26.70 -0.97
C ARG A 9 58.68 -27.26 -1.95
N ASP A 10 58.21 -27.92 -3.01
CA ASP A 10 58.82 -28.07 -4.35
C ASP A 10 57.77 -28.73 -5.24
N GLN A 11 57.26 -28.05 -6.29
CA GLN A 11 57.83 -27.96 -7.65
C GLN A 11 57.86 -29.34 -8.35
N GLY A 12 57.34 -29.56 -9.55
CA GLY A 12 56.76 -28.71 -10.59
C GLY A 12 56.48 -29.56 -11.84
N ALA A 13 56.24 -28.87 -12.97
CA ALA A 13 56.12 -29.37 -14.36
C ALA A 13 54.72 -29.92 -14.75
N ASP A 14 54.10 -29.58 -15.88
CA ASP A 14 54.59 -28.88 -17.07
C ASP A 14 53.43 -28.49 -18.03
N LYS A 15 53.77 -27.59 -18.97
CA LYS A 15 53.13 -27.23 -20.26
C LYS A 15 51.93 -26.27 -20.28
N MET A 16 52.13 -24.98 -20.60
CA MET A 16 52.45 -24.34 -21.91
C MET A 16 51.35 -24.43 -22.97
N MET A 17 50.81 -23.28 -23.41
CA MET A 17 51.20 -22.60 -24.67
C MET A 17 50.44 -21.25 -24.80
N LYS A 18 51.13 -20.12 -24.62
CA LYS A 18 51.62 -19.16 -25.65
C LYS A 18 50.59 -18.16 -26.21
N ARG A 19 50.92 -16.90 -25.91
CA ARG A 19 50.44 -15.63 -26.46
C ARG A 19 50.71 -15.52 -27.96
N THR A 20 49.85 -14.83 -28.69
CA THR A 20 50.24 -14.01 -29.85
C THR A 20 49.29 -12.82 -29.96
N ALA A 21 49.86 -11.62 -29.87
CA ALA A 21 49.20 -10.35 -30.15
C ALA A 21 49.56 -9.95 -31.60
N LEU A 22 48.59 -9.41 -32.34
CA LEU A 22 48.83 -8.77 -33.63
C LEU A 22 47.98 -7.50 -33.77
N LEU A 23 48.65 -6.41 -34.12
CA LEU A 23 48.18 -5.09 -34.52
C LEU A 23 47.36 -5.11 -35.82
N LEU A 24 46.22 -4.41 -35.86
CA LEU A 24 45.55 -3.87 -37.07
C LEU A 24 44.80 -2.59 -36.64
N LEU A 25 45.29 -1.39 -36.94
CA LEU A 25 45.15 -0.60 -38.19
C LEU A 25 43.70 -0.17 -38.47
N GLY A 26 43.47 1.14 -38.35
CA GLY A 26 42.17 1.78 -38.53
C GLY A 26 41.66 1.74 -39.96
N ALA A 27 40.36 1.47 -40.07
CA ALA A 27 39.52 1.81 -41.21
C ALA A 27 38.16 2.25 -40.66
N THR A 28 37.91 3.56 -40.64
CA THR A 28 36.58 4.12 -40.49
C THR A 28 35.82 3.88 -41.79
N LEU A 29 35.25 2.69 -41.94
CA LEU A 29 34.21 2.43 -42.92
C LEU A 29 32.88 2.77 -42.24
N PRO A 30 32.06 3.69 -42.77
CA PRO A 30 30.69 3.82 -42.31
C PRO A 30 30.03 2.46 -42.55
N TRP A 31 29.75 1.76 -41.45
CA TRP A 31 28.91 0.58 -41.49
C TRP A 31 27.54 1.07 -41.92
N GLN A 32 27.27 1.00 -43.23
CA GLN A 32 25.91 1.05 -43.72
C GLN A 32 25.24 -0.18 -43.11
N ALA A 33 24.57 0.02 -41.98
CA ALA A 33 23.68 -0.98 -41.42
C ALA A 33 22.68 -1.29 -42.54
N LEU A 34 22.69 -2.53 -43.02
CA LEU A 34 21.57 -3.03 -43.81
C LEU A 34 20.35 -2.85 -42.92
N ALA A 35 19.50 -1.89 -43.27
CA ALA A 35 18.30 -1.57 -42.53
C ALA A 35 17.34 -2.75 -42.71
N GLU A 36 17.34 -3.65 -41.73
CA GLU A 36 16.38 -4.74 -41.64
C GLU A 36 15.03 -4.16 -41.25
N ASP A 37 14.01 -4.36 -42.09
CA ASP A 37 12.65 -3.94 -41.79
C ASP A 37 11.98 -4.95 -40.84
N VAL A 38 11.30 -4.43 -39.82
CA VAL A 38 10.63 -5.21 -38.78
C VAL A 38 9.25 -4.64 -38.48
N PHE A 39 8.36 -5.51 -37.99
CA PHE A 39 7.07 -5.14 -37.41
C PHE A 39 7.17 -5.12 -35.88
N ILE A 40 6.58 -4.10 -35.25
CA ILE A 40 6.31 -4.11 -33.80
C ILE A 40 5.01 -4.87 -33.59
N ARG A 41 5.10 -6.14 -33.18
CA ARG A 41 3.93 -6.97 -32.87
C ARG A 41 3.34 -6.55 -31.54
N VAL A 42 2.10 -6.09 -31.58
CA VAL A 42 1.37 -5.57 -30.41
C VAL A 42 0.35 -6.57 -29.88
N GLU A 43 -0.19 -7.44 -30.73
CA GLU A 43 -1.22 -8.39 -30.34
C GLU A 43 -1.26 -9.59 -31.30
N ALA A 44 -1.88 -10.70 -30.88
CA ALA A 44 -2.20 -11.83 -31.75
C ALA A 44 -3.59 -12.40 -31.42
N LYS A 45 -4.34 -12.79 -32.45
CA LYS A 45 -5.70 -13.36 -32.34
C LYS A 45 -5.77 -14.73 -32.98
N ARG A 46 -6.73 -15.56 -32.54
CA ARG A 46 -6.93 -16.92 -33.07
C ARG A 46 -7.63 -17.00 -34.41
N SER A 47 -8.33 -15.94 -34.80
CA SER A 47 -9.01 -15.88 -36.09
C SER A 47 -8.60 -14.63 -36.83
N GLU A 48 -8.54 -14.72 -38.16
CA GLU A 48 -8.22 -13.58 -39.02
C GLU A 48 -9.26 -12.46 -38.87
N ALA A 49 -10.55 -12.80 -38.79
CA ALA A 49 -11.62 -11.82 -38.58
C ALA A 49 -11.44 -11.02 -37.27
N SER A 50 -11.07 -11.69 -36.18
CA SER A 50 -10.75 -11.01 -34.92
C SER A 50 -9.46 -10.20 -35.00
N ALA A 51 -8.47 -10.67 -35.77
CA ALA A 51 -7.23 -9.92 -36.00
C ALA A 51 -7.48 -8.65 -36.82
N GLN A 52 -8.32 -8.72 -37.85
CA GLN A 52 -8.72 -7.57 -38.68
C GLN A 52 -9.46 -6.53 -37.84
N ALA A 53 -10.46 -6.92 -37.05
CA ALA A 53 -11.19 -6.01 -36.17
C ALA A 53 -10.28 -5.32 -35.15
N ALA A 54 -9.35 -6.08 -34.53
CA ALA A 54 -8.36 -5.52 -33.62
C ALA A 54 -7.36 -4.61 -34.34
N ALA A 55 -6.94 -4.95 -35.55
CA ALA A 55 -6.03 -4.13 -36.34
C ALA A 55 -6.64 -2.78 -36.75
N VAL A 56 -7.94 -2.73 -37.06
CA VAL A 56 -8.68 -1.47 -37.28
C VAL A 56 -8.68 -0.61 -36.01
N ALA A 57 -8.99 -1.19 -34.85
CA ALA A 57 -8.95 -0.46 -33.58
C ALA A 57 -7.53 0.06 -33.24
N TRP A 58 -6.49 -0.71 -33.57
CA TRP A 58 -5.10 -0.28 -33.43
C TRP A 58 -4.73 0.84 -34.41
N GLN A 59 -5.26 0.80 -35.64
CA GLN A 59 -5.03 1.82 -36.67
C GLN A 59 -5.68 3.15 -36.28
N GLU A 60 -6.90 3.13 -35.72
CA GLU A 60 -7.59 4.31 -35.18
C GLU A 60 -6.87 4.90 -33.96
N LYS A 61 -6.36 4.04 -33.07
CA LYS A 61 -5.71 4.45 -31.83
C LYS A 61 -4.36 5.12 -32.07
N LEU A 62 -3.57 4.59 -33.00
CA LEU A 62 -2.20 5.06 -33.21
C LEU A 62 -2.12 6.08 -34.33
N GLY A 63 -2.90 5.95 -35.41
CA GLY A 63 -3.11 6.94 -36.48
C GLY A 63 -1.88 7.34 -37.30
N ASP A 64 -0.69 7.21 -36.74
CA ASP A 64 0.59 7.69 -37.25
C ASP A 64 1.52 6.55 -37.71
N LEU A 65 1.13 5.29 -37.47
CA LEU A 65 1.84 4.10 -37.90
C LEU A 65 0.91 3.17 -38.70
N PRO A 66 1.38 2.60 -39.82
CA PRO A 66 0.61 1.61 -40.56
C PRO A 66 0.48 0.33 -39.74
N VAL A 67 -0.74 -0.21 -39.67
CA VAL A 67 -1.05 -1.49 -39.03
C VAL A 67 -1.25 -2.55 -40.10
N ALA A 68 -0.62 -3.70 -39.88
CA ALA A 68 -0.76 -4.88 -40.72
C ALA A 68 -1.07 -6.12 -39.87
N ILE A 69 -1.70 -7.11 -40.48
CA ILE A 69 -1.88 -8.43 -39.91
C ILE A 69 -1.09 -9.48 -40.69
N PHE A 70 -0.58 -10.50 -39.99
CA PHE A 70 0.15 -11.59 -40.63
C PHE A 70 0.04 -12.90 -39.86
N PRO A 71 0.08 -14.07 -40.52
CA PRO A 71 0.00 -15.36 -39.84
C PRO A 71 1.28 -15.64 -39.04
N LEU A 72 1.12 -16.20 -37.83
CA LEU A 72 2.22 -16.72 -37.00
C LEU A 72 2.29 -18.26 -37.00
N GLY A 73 1.28 -18.92 -37.55
CA GLY A 73 1.08 -20.37 -37.57
C GLY A 73 -0.33 -20.70 -38.08
N SER A 74 -0.76 -21.96 -37.95
CA SER A 74 -2.06 -22.40 -38.50
C SER A 74 -3.28 -21.80 -37.80
N GLU A 75 -3.14 -21.29 -36.58
CA GLU A 75 -4.25 -20.92 -35.69
C GLU A 75 -4.12 -19.49 -35.10
N TRP A 76 -3.11 -18.72 -35.50
CA TRP A 76 -2.85 -17.40 -34.91
C TRP A 76 -2.40 -16.37 -35.94
N THR A 77 -3.02 -15.20 -35.89
CA THR A 77 -2.73 -14.04 -36.72
C THR A 77 -2.24 -12.90 -35.82
N ALA A 78 -1.02 -12.42 -36.06
CA ALA A 78 -0.45 -11.26 -35.40
C ALA A 78 -1.02 -9.95 -35.95
N ILE A 79 -1.00 -8.92 -35.12
CA ILE A 79 -1.19 -7.52 -35.47
C ILE A 79 0.14 -6.80 -35.21
N GLY A 80 0.69 -6.17 -36.24
CA GLY A 80 1.98 -5.51 -36.21
C GLY A 80 1.93 -4.08 -36.75
N LEU A 81 2.75 -3.21 -36.15
CA LEU A 81 2.96 -1.83 -36.60
C LEU A 81 4.21 -1.78 -37.49
N GLY A 82 4.10 -1.20 -38.69
CA GLY A 82 5.18 -1.11 -39.66
C GLY A 82 4.82 -1.68 -41.03
N PRO A 83 5.81 -2.06 -41.87
CA PRO A 83 7.22 -2.29 -41.53
C PRO A 83 8.00 -0.99 -41.24
N LEU A 84 8.96 -1.07 -40.33
CA LEU A 84 9.87 0.03 -39.94
C LEU A 84 11.32 -0.47 -39.91
N PRO A 85 12.32 0.38 -40.21
CA PRO A 85 13.72 0.02 -40.00
C PRO A 85 13.97 -0.36 -38.53
N ARG A 86 14.73 -1.43 -38.28
CA ARG A 86 14.92 -2.01 -36.93
C ARG A 86 15.29 -0.99 -35.85
N GLY A 87 16.25 -0.12 -36.12
CA GLY A 87 16.68 0.90 -35.15
C GLY A 87 15.57 1.90 -34.80
N GLU A 88 14.71 2.23 -35.76
CA GLU A 88 13.55 3.09 -35.57
C GLU A 88 12.43 2.34 -34.82
N ALA A 89 12.19 1.07 -35.18
CA ALA A 89 11.20 0.23 -34.52
C ALA A 89 11.51 0.01 -33.03
N GLU A 90 12.78 -0.18 -32.66
CA GLU A 90 13.22 -0.33 -31.27
C GLU A 90 12.97 0.96 -30.46
N ALA A 91 13.36 2.12 -31.00
CA ALA A 91 13.13 3.41 -30.37
C ALA A 91 11.63 3.73 -30.24
N ARG A 92 10.85 3.45 -31.29
CA ARG A 92 9.41 3.68 -31.33
C ARG A 92 8.66 2.76 -30.36
N MET A 93 9.01 1.48 -30.30
CA MET A 93 8.46 0.52 -29.35
C MET A 93 8.74 0.95 -27.90
N GLN A 94 9.95 1.40 -27.58
CA GLN A 94 10.29 1.92 -26.25
C GLN A 94 9.44 3.13 -25.87
N ALA A 95 9.31 4.12 -26.76
CA ALA A 95 8.48 5.30 -26.51
C ALA A 95 6.98 4.95 -26.32
N LEU A 96 6.47 4.03 -27.14
CA LEU A 96 5.08 3.57 -27.04
C LEU A 96 4.84 2.75 -25.76
N LYS A 97 5.82 1.98 -25.28
CA LYS A 97 5.73 1.28 -23.99
C LYS A 97 5.80 2.23 -22.80
N GLN A 98 6.68 3.22 -22.84
CA GLN A 98 6.80 4.24 -21.78
C GLN A 98 5.53 5.08 -21.65
N SER A 99 4.92 5.44 -22.77
CA SER A 99 3.62 6.12 -22.82
C SER A 99 2.41 5.19 -22.58
N ARG A 100 2.64 3.88 -22.41
CA ARG A 100 1.60 2.83 -22.29
C ARG A 100 0.61 2.77 -23.47
N SER A 101 1.03 3.25 -24.63
CA SER A 101 0.23 3.24 -25.87
C SER A 101 0.11 1.84 -26.48
N ILE A 102 1.14 1.00 -26.30
CA ILE A 102 1.17 -0.43 -26.69
C ILE A 102 1.45 -1.34 -25.47
N PRO A 103 1.13 -2.65 -25.55
CA PRO A 103 1.39 -3.60 -24.47
C PRO A 103 2.89 -3.76 -24.15
N ALA A 104 3.21 -4.00 -22.88
CA ALA A 104 4.61 -4.12 -22.41
C ALA A 104 5.32 -5.35 -23.01
N ASP A 105 4.57 -6.38 -23.38
CA ASP A 105 5.00 -7.61 -24.03
C ASP A 105 5.05 -7.53 -25.56
N SER A 106 4.92 -6.33 -26.15
CA SER A 106 5.12 -6.13 -27.59
C SER A 106 6.54 -6.55 -28.01
N LEU A 107 6.67 -7.23 -29.15
CA LEU A 107 7.92 -7.83 -29.64
C LEU A 107 8.20 -7.43 -31.09
N LEU A 108 9.47 -7.43 -31.50
CA LEU A 108 9.83 -7.19 -32.91
C LEU A 108 9.79 -8.50 -33.70
N THR A 109 9.22 -8.45 -34.90
CA THR A 109 9.18 -9.56 -35.85
C THR A 109 9.81 -9.10 -37.16
N GLN A 110 10.70 -9.90 -37.76
CA GLN A 110 11.30 -9.56 -39.06
C GLN A 110 10.22 -9.46 -40.14
N ALA A 111 10.28 -8.44 -40.99
CA ALA A 111 9.32 -8.29 -42.09
C ALA A 111 9.64 -9.21 -43.28
N GLU A 112 10.90 -9.64 -43.41
CA GLU A 112 11.34 -10.54 -44.48
C GLU A 112 10.71 -11.94 -44.31
N GLY A 113 9.96 -12.39 -45.32
CA GLY A 113 9.28 -13.69 -45.32
C GLY A 113 7.93 -13.74 -44.60
N VAL A 114 7.36 -12.59 -44.23
CA VAL A 114 6.05 -12.49 -43.59
C VAL A 114 4.99 -12.02 -44.60
N ASP A 115 3.94 -12.81 -44.81
CA ASP A 115 2.79 -12.44 -45.64
C ASP A 115 1.90 -11.44 -44.89
N ALA A 116 2.32 -10.17 -44.86
CA ALA A 116 1.61 -9.09 -44.19
C ALA A 116 0.52 -8.46 -45.06
N THR A 117 -0.69 -8.36 -44.51
CA THR A 117 -1.83 -7.67 -45.12
C THR A 117 -2.05 -6.35 -44.37
N GLY A 118 -1.84 -5.22 -45.05
CA GLY A 118 -2.08 -3.89 -44.49
C GLY A 118 -3.57 -3.58 -44.34
N ILE A 119 -3.93 -2.88 -43.28
CA ILE A 119 -5.31 -2.39 -43.09
C ILE A 119 -5.42 -1.05 -43.82
N THR A 120 -5.89 -1.06 -45.07
CA THR A 120 -6.19 0.19 -45.79
C THR A 120 -7.50 0.77 -45.27
N ASP A 121 -7.53 2.09 -45.05
CA ASP A 121 -8.77 2.83 -44.76
C ASP A 121 -9.85 2.46 -45.78
N ALA A 122 -10.89 1.77 -45.33
CA ALA A 122 -12.16 1.65 -46.05
C ALA A 122 -12.94 2.98 -45.91
N ALA A 123 -12.29 4.09 -46.26
CA ALA A 123 -12.85 5.43 -46.33
C ALA A 123 -12.12 6.25 -47.41
N SER A 124 -11.95 5.68 -48.60
CA SER A 124 -11.60 6.42 -49.82
C SER A 124 -12.08 5.65 -51.05
N ASP A 125 -13.39 5.47 -51.16
CA ASP A 125 -14.03 5.31 -52.46
C ASP A 125 -15.41 6.00 -52.48
N ARG A 126 -15.34 7.33 -52.37
CA ARG A 126 -16.36 8.23 -52.89
C ARG A 126 -15.70 9.55 -53.29
N THR A 127 -14.75 9.45 -54.21
CA THR A 127 -14.33 10.59 -55.03
C THR A 127 -14.83 10.36 -56.44
N GLY A 128 -16.16 10.41 -56.59
CA GLY A 128 -16.76 10.74 -57.87
C GLY A 128 -16.33 12.17 -58.19
N ALA A 129 -15.42 12.29 -59.16
CA ALA A 129 -15.05 13.56 -59.76
C ALA A 129 -16.31 14.26 -60.28
N VAL A 130 -16.57 15.48 -59.80
CA VAL A 130 -17.45 16.41 -60.49
C VAL A 130 -16.70 17.73 -60.61
N SER A 131 -16.31 18.01 -61.86
CA SER A 131 -15.83 19.31 -62.31
C SER A 131 -16.98 20.32 -62.34
N ILE A 132 -16.64 21.58 -62.07
CA ILE A 132 -17.48 22.77 -62.11
C ILE A 132 -17.47 23.32 -63.56
N ASP A 133 -18.63 23.69 -64.14
CA ASP A 133 -18.87 25.02 -64.77
C ASP A 133 -20.31 25.26 -65.28
N ASP A 134 -20.78 26.50 -65.08
CA ASP A 134 -21.77 27.38 -65.79
C ASP A 134 -23.26 26.96 -65.95
N ALA A 135 -24.26 27.55 -65.24
CA ALA A 135 -24.93 28.89 -65.29
C ALA A 135 -26.29 28.86 -66.06
N PRO A 136 -27.28 29.81 -65.93
CA PRO A 136 -27.38 31.04 -65.10
C PRO A 136 -28.74 31.34 -64.36
N GLU A 137 -28.69 32.29 -63.38
CA GLU A 137 -29.63 33.41 -62.99
C GLU A 137 -31.15 33.25 -62.64
N PRO A 138 -31.86 34.25 -62.01
CA PRO A 138 -31.62 34.98 -60.75
C PRO A 138 -32.91 35.29 -59.91
N ALA A 139 -32.75 36.04 -58.79
CA ALA A 139 -33.75 36.88 -58.07
C ALA A 139 -34.84 36.17 -57.23
N ALA A 140 -35.37 36.67 -56.11
CA ALA A 140 -35.11 37.78 -55.18
C ALA A 140 -36.05 37.61 -53.95
N SER A 141 -35.72 38.28 -52.83
CA SER A 141 -36.63 38.74 -51.75
C SER A 141 -37.34 37.68 -50.88
N GLY A 142 -37.45 37.77 -49.56
CA GLY A 142 -37.10 38.81 -48.58
C GLY A 142 -37.53 38.34 -47.18
N SER A 143 -36.99 38.97 -46.13
CA SER A 143 -37.65 38.98 -44.81
C SER A 143 -38.93 39.81 -44.89
N PRO A 144 -39.91 39.60 -44.00
CA PRO A 144 -39.84 40.35 -42.75
C PRO A 144 -40.28 39.58 -41.50
N SER A 145 -39.79 40.14 -40.39
CA SER A 145 -40.26 40.01 -39.02
C SER A 145 -41.75 40.37 -38.88
N THR A 146 -42.47 39.71 -37.98
CA THR A 146 -43.52 40.35 -37.17
C THR A 146 -43.74 39.58 -35.87
N ALA A 147 -43.67 40.30 -34.75
CA ALA A 147 -44.05 39.86 -33.42
C ALA A 147 -45.57 39.81 -33.25
N GLY A 148 -46.06 38.97 -32.34
CA GLY A 148 -47.45 39.00 -31.87
C GLY A 148 -47.83 37.80 -30.98
N LEU A 149 -47.90 38.07 -29.67
CA LEU A 149 -48.31 37.23 -28.53
C LEU A 149 -49.75 36.61 -28.64
N PRO A 150 -50.31 35.99 -27.59
CA PRO A 150 -50.15 34.61 -27.09
C PRO A 150 -51.51 33.88 -27.04
N GLY A 151 -51.57 32.59 -26.67
CA GLY A 151 -52.87 31.98 -26.35
C GLY A 151 -52.87 30.47 -26.16
N ASP A 152 -53.21 30.10 -24.92
CA ASP A 152 -53.98 28.94 -24.48
C ASP A 152 -53.34 27.55 -24.34
N ASP A 153 -53.62 27.02 -23.15
CA ASP A 153 -53.46 25.69 -22.60
C ASP A 153 -53.52 24.52 -23.58
N ALA A 154 -52.47 23.71 -23.55
CA ALA A 154 -52.60 22.26 -23.52
C ALA A 154 -51.33 21.68 -22.87
N ALA A 155 -51.44 21.37 -21.57
CA ALA A 155 -50.54 20.43 -20.92
C ALA A 155 -50.73 19.06 -21.57
N GLU A 156 -50.04 18.82 -22.69
CA GLU A 156 -49.84 17.50 -23.23
C GLU A 156 -48.76 16.85 -22.37
N ALA A 157 -49.22 16.01 -21.42
CA ALA A 157 -48.37 15.10 -20.70
C ALA A 157 -47.70 14.18 -21.72
N ALA A 158 -46.48 14.54 -22.12
CA ALA A 158 -45.58 13.61 -22.77
C ALA A 158 -45.47 12.39 -21.85
N PRO A 159 -45.68 11.16 -22.36
CA PRO A 159 -45.42 9.98 -21.55
C PRO A 159 -43.96 10.07 -21.12
N GLU A 160 -43.71 10.06 -19.81
CA GLU A 160 -42.38 9.73 -19.28
C GLU A 160 -41.99 8.41 -19.97
N ALA A 161 -41.07 8.51 -20.93
CA ALA A 161 -40.42 7.36 -21.49
C ALA A 161 -39.69 6.70 -20.32
N VAL A 162 -40.30 5.68 -19.74
CA VAL A 162 -39.62 4.75 -18.85
C VAL A 162 -38.48 4.20 -19.69
N GLU A 163 -37.26 4.72 -19.49
CA GLU A 163 -36.07 4.14 -20.08
C GLU A 163 -36.11 2.63 -19.80
N PRO A 164 -35.91 1.77 -20.81
CA PRO A 164 -35.87 0.33 -20.57
C PRO A 164 -34.85 0.08 -19.44
N PRO A 165 -35.15 -0.85 -18.51
CA PRO A 165 -34.21 -1.13 -17.42
C PRO A 165 -32.86 -1.45 -18.04
N ALA A 166 -31.82 -0.73 -17.59
CA ALA A 166 -30.47 -0.92 -18.11
C ALA A 166 -30.10 -2.42 -18.08
N PRO A 167 -29.41 -2.93 -19.10
CA PRO A 167 -29.03 -4.34 -19.15
C PRO A 167 -28.29 -4.71 -17.87
N GLN A 168 -28.78 -5.73 -17.19
CA GLN A 168 -28.19 -6.24 -15.95
C GLN A 168 -26.93 -7.04 -16.31
N HIS A 169 -25.81 -6.68 -15.70
CA HIS A 169 -24.53 -7.32 -15.93
C HIS A 169 -24.20 -8.32 -14.81
N TYR A 170 -23.45 -9.34 -15.15
CA TYR A 170 -23.06 -10.42 -14.26
C TYR A 170 -21.57 -10.71 -14.43
N ILE A 171 -20.88 -10.95 -13.32
CA ILE A 171 -19.51 -11.48 -13.37
C ILE A 171 -19.60 -13.00 -13.48
N ARG A 172 -19.31 -13.52 -14.66
CA ARG A 172 -19.22 -14.95 -14.95
C ARG A 172 -17.85 -15.46 -14.55
N MET A 173 -17.82 -16.32 -13.53
CA MET A 173 -16.58 -16.76 -12.89
C MET A 173 -16.01 -18.05 -13.46
N ALA A 174 -16.88 -18.96 -13.91
CA ALA A 174 -16.48 -20.25 -14.44
C ALA A 174 -17.58 -20.82 -15.34
N SER A 175 -17.21 -21.76 -16.22
CA SER A 175 -18.17 -22.53 -17.01
C SER A 175 -17.83 -24.02 -17.04
N PHE A 176 -18.87 -24.86 -16.99
CA PHE A 176 -18.77 -26.31 -16.87
C PHE A 176 -19.60 -26.97 -17.96
N ALA A 177 -19.19 -28.17 -18.39
CA ALA A 177 -19.97 -28.97 -19.33
C ALA A 177 -21.03 -29.82 -18.61
N ASP A 178 -20.70 -30.29 -17.41
CA ASP A 178 -21.58 -31.12 -16.58
C ASP A 178 -22.27 -30.30 -15.49
N ARG A 179 -23.55 -30.62 -15.25
CA ARG A 179 -24.38 -29.90 -14.26
C ARG A 179 -23.99 -30.22 -12.83
N ALA A 180 -23.72 -31.48 -12.51
CA ALA A 180 -23.40 -31.89 -11.15
C ALA A 180 -22.04 -31.32 -10.72
N GLU A 181 -21.08 -31.25 -11.66
CA GLU A 181 -19.81 -30.54 -11.45
C GLU A 181 -20.04 -29.05 -11.17
N ALA A 182 -20.90 -28.39 -11.95
CA ALA A 182 -21.22 -26.98 -11.76
C ALA A 182 -21.89 -26.69 -10.40
N GLU A 183 -22.82 -27.55 -9.97
CA GLU A 183 -23.48 -27.45 -8.67
C GLU A 183 -22.51 -27.66 -7.50
N ALA A 184 -21.58 -28.61 -7.62
CA ALA A 184 -20.52 -28.82 -6.64
C ALA A 184 -19.57 -27.61 -6.56
N ALA A 185 -19.15 -27.09 -7.71
CA ALA A 185 -18.30 -25.90 -7.79
C ALA A 185 -19.01 -24.64 -7.26
N LEU A 186 -20.33 -24.52 -7.46
CA LEU A 186 -21.14 -23.45 -6.88
C LEU A 186 -21.14 -23.51 -5.35
N ALA A 187 -21.34 -24.71 -4.77
CA ALA A 187 -21.35 -24.90 -3.33
C ALA A 187 -20.00 -24.53 -2.68
N GLU A 188 -18.88 -24.81 -3.36
CA GLU A 188 -17.58 -24.34 -2.94
C GLU A 188 -17.46 -22.81 -3.09
N ARG A 189 -17.88 -22.24 -4.22
CA ARG A 189 -17.80 -20.80 -4.51
C ARG A 189 -18.58 -19.97 -3.49
N ARG A 190 -19.76 -20.44 -3.07
CA ARG A 190 -20.61 -19.79 -2.07
C ARG A 190 -19.97 -19.60 -0.70
N ARG A 191 -18.87 -20.29 -0.42
CA ARG A 191 -18.06 -20.04 0.79
C ARG A 191 -17.30 -18.71 0.74
N LYS A 192 -16.95 -18.23 -0.46
CA LYS A 192 -16.23 -16.96 -0.69
C LYS A 192 -17.13 -15.86 -1.27
N ILE A 193 -18.15 -16.25 -2.03
CA ILE A 193 -19.13 -15.37 -2.69
C ILE A 193 -20.51 -15.98 -2.46
N PRO A 194 -21.12 -15.75 -1.28
CA PRO A 194 -22.43 -16.30 -0.92
C PRO A 194 -23.53 -15.99 -1.94
N GLU A 195 -23.38 -14.87 -2.66
CA GLU A 195 -24.32 -14.33 -3.64
C GLU A 195 -24.31 -15.08 -4.97
N ALA A 196 -23.33 -15.96 -5.19
CA ALA A 196 -23.17 -16.64 -6.47
C ALA A 196 -24.41 -17.46 -6.87
N GLY A 197 -24.76 -17.43 -8.15
CA GLY A 197 -25.82 -18.20 -8.79
C GLY A 197 -25.29 -19.14 -9.88
N LEU A 198 -26.19 -19.96 -10.42
CA LEU A 198 -25.93 -20.93 -11.47
C LEU A 198 -26.89 -20.74 -12.64
N TRP A 199 -26.33 -20.62 -13.84
CA TRP A 199 -27.08 -20.38 -15.07
C TRP A 199 -26.76 -21.44 -16.12
N GLN A 200 -27.73 -21.75 -16.99
CA GLN A 200 -27.55 -22.58 -18.16
C GLN A 200 -27.42 -21.69 -19.41
N LEU A 201 -26.23 -21.71 -19.99
CA LEU A 201 -25.86 -20.96 -21.18
C LEU A 201 -26.60 -21.50 -22.42
N PRO A 202 -26.79 -20.68 -23.47
CA PRO A 202 -27.42 -21.11 -24.73
C PRO A 202 -26.72 -22.27 -25.46
N ASN A 203 -25.47 -22.58 -25.10
CA ASN A 203 -24.68 -23.68 -25.66
C ASN A 203 -24.68 -24.95 -24.76
N ASP A 204 -25.68 -25.10 -23.90
CA ASP A 204 -25.87 -26.22 -22.96
C ASP A 204 -24.75 -26.40 -21.92
N ARG A 205 -23.93 -25.35 -21.69
CA ARG A 205 -22.97 -25.31 -20.58
C ARG A 205 -23.60 -24.65 -19.35
N PHE A 206 -22.96 -24.83 -18.20
CA PHE A 206 -23.38 -24.24 -16.93
C PHE A 206 -22.38 -23.18 -16.48
N ALA A 207 -22.84 -22.02 -16.05
CA ALA A 207 -22.00 -20.91 -15.59
C ALA A 207 -22.29 -20.55 -14.14
N ILE A 208 -21.23 -20.32 -13.37
CA ILE A 208 -21.32 -19.71 -12.03
C ILE A 208 -21.15 -18.21 -12.20
N VAL A 209 -22.10 -17.43 -11.68
CA VAL A 209 -22.16 -15.98 -11.87
C VAL A 209 -22.42 -15.25 -10.56
N ALA A 210 -22.02 -13.97 -10.49
CA ALA A 210 -22.44 -13.05 -9.43
C ALA A 210 -23.05 -11.79 -10.06
N GLY A 211 -24.21 -11.39 -9.57
CA GLY A 211 -24.98 -10.26 -10.09
C GLY A 211 -26.47 -10.41 -9.75
N PRO A 212 -27.35 -9.54 -10.24
CA PRO A 212 -27.07 -8.48 -11.22
C PRO A 212 -26.28 -7.29 -10.63
N LEU A 213 -25.48 -6.64 -11.47
CA LEU A 213 -24.70 -5.43 -11.19
C LEU A 213 -24.89 -4.43 -12.35
N SER A 214 -24.58 -3.15 -12.11
CA SER A 214 -24.37 -2.20 -13.20
C SER A 214 -23.11 -2.58 -13.99
N GLU A 215 -22.99 -2.08 -15.22
CA GLU A 215 -21.79 -2.33 -16.05
C GLU A 215 -20.51 -1.79 -15.38
N THR A 216 -20.59 -0.60 -14.78
CA THR A 216 -19.48 0.04 -14.09
C THR A 216 -19.07 -0.75 -12.85
N ALA A 217 -20.04 -1.14 -12.01
CA ALA A 217 -19.78 -2.00 -10.84
C ALA A 217 -19.14 -3.32 -11.27
N ALA A 218 -19.70 -4.00 -12.28
CA ALA A 218 -19.18 -5.27 -12.77
C ALA A 218 -17.72 -5.15 -13.24
N ARG A 219 -17.35 -4.08 -13.95
CA ARG A 219 -15.96 -3.82 -14.38
C ARG A 219 -15.03 -3.55 -13.22
N GLN A 220 -15.44 -2.71 -12.27
CA GLN A 220 -14.63 -2.36 -11.11
C GLN A 220 -14.40 -3.58 -10.21
N TRP A 221 -15.45 -4.33 -9.88
CA TRP A 221 -15.37 -5.52 -9.03
C TRP A 221 -14.66 -6.69 -9.71
N LEU A 222 -14.85 -6.89 -11.02
CA LEU A 222 -14.06 -7.89 -11.75
C LEU A 222 -12.57 -7.59 -11.59
N LYS A 223 -12.14 -6.35 -11.84
CA LYS A 223 -10.73 -5.95 -11.70
C LYS A 223 -10.21 -6.10 -10.27
N ALA A 224 -11.02 -5.72 -9.27
CA ALA A 224 -10.62 -5.74 -7.87
C ALA A 224 -10.43 -7.15 -7.29
N LEU A 225 -11.18 -8.13 -7.81
CA LEU A 225 -11.26 -9.48 -7.24
C LEU A 225 -10.53 -10.55 -8.05
N GLN A 226 -10.08 -10.20 -9.25
CA GLN A 226 -9.42 -11.10 -10.18
C GLN A 226 -8.15 -11.69 -9.58
N GLY A 227 -8.00 -13.01 -9.69
CA GLY A 227 -6.83 -13.74 -9.20
C GLY A 227 -6.83 -14.05 -7.70
N GLU A 228 -7.81 -13.55 -6.95
CA GLU A 228 -7.94 -13.77 -5.51
C GLU A 228 -9.30 -14.43 -5.18
N ALA A 229 -10.36 -13.63 -5.04
CA ALA A 229 -11.70 -14.13 -4.76
C ALA A 229 -12.41 -14.69 -6.01
N ILE A 230 -12.01 -14.22 -7.20
CA ILE A 230 -12.61 -14.57 -8.48
C ILE A 230 -11.52 -15.08 -9.45
N PRO A 231 -11.77 -16.14 -10.24
CA PRO A 231 -10.79 -16.68 -11.19
C PRO A 231 -10.30 -15.64 -12.22
N SER A 232 -9.06 -15.76 -12.68
CA SER A 232 -8.46 -14.81 -13.61
C SER A 232 -9.09 -14.80 -15.01
N ASP A 233 -9.79 -15.86 -15.40
CA ASP A 233 -10.51 -16.00 -16.67
C ASP A 233 -11.97 -15.54 -16.59
N SER A 234 -12.36 -14.92 -15.47
CA SER A 234 -13.70 -14.38 -15.28
C SER A 234 -13.97 -13.21 -16.22
N LEU A 235 -15.22 -13.09 -16.64
CA LEU A 235 -15.64 -12.06 -17.59
C LEU A 235 -17.02 -11.52 -17.25
N ILE A 236 -17.36 -10.37 -17.81
CA ILE A 236 -18.68 -9.77 -17.67
C ILE A 236 -19.58 -10.35 -18.76
N ALA A 237 -20.78 -10.75 -18.38
CA ALA A 237 -21.82 -11.21 -19.29
C ALA A 237 -23.15 -10.52 -18.95
N THR A 238 -24.01 -10.39 -19.95
CA THR A 238 -25.39 -9.94 -19.80
C THR A 238 -26.33 -11.11 -19.51
N GLY A 239 -27.52 -10.84 -19.00
CA GLY A 239 -28.54 -11.88 -18.79
C GLY A 239 -28.86 -12.68 -20.06
N ASP A 240 -28.90 -12.02 -21.21
CA ASP A 240 -29.18 -12.66 -22.50
C ASP A 240 -28.07 -13.65 -22.92
N GLU A 241 -26.80 -13.31 -22.66
CA GLU A 241 -25.66 -14.20 -22.92
C GLU A 241 -25.61 -15.40 -21.97
N LEU A 242 -26.13 -15.24 -20.74
CA LEU A 242 -26.16 -16.29 -19.73
C LEU A 242 -27.30 -17.30 -19.92
N GLY A 243 -28.34 -16.96 -20.68
CA GLY A 243 -29.46 -17.87 -20.94
C GLY A 243 -30.41 -17.99 -19.75
N GLN A 244 -30.65 -19.21 -19.26
CA GLN A 244 -31.67 -19.47 -18.25
C GLN A 244 -31.08 -19.64 -16.84
N PRO A 245 -31.56 -18.91 -15.82
CA PRO A 245 -31.12 -19.12 -14.44
C PRO A 245 -31.66 -20.45 -13.90
N LEU A 246 -30.77 -21.30 -13.40
CA LEU A 246 -31.12 -22.51 -12.65
C LEU A 246 -31.19 -22.21 -11.14
N ASP A 247 -30.32 -21.33 -10.68
CA ASP A 247 -30.28 -20.74 -9.35
C ASP A 247 -29.85 -19.28 -9.52
N GLN A 248 -30.72 -18.33 -9.19
CA GLN A 248 -30.44 -16.91 -9.41
C GLN A 248 -29.35 -16.36 -8.48
N GLY A 249 -29.02 -17.06 -7.39
CA GLY A 249 -28.18 -16.50 -6.33
C GLY A 249 -28.89 -15.38 -5.58
N THR A 250 -28.13 -14.43 -5.07
CA THR A 250 -28.65 -13.21 -4.41
C THR A 250 -27.99 -11.99 -5.05
N THR A 251 -28.71 -10.88 -5.15
CA THR A 251 -28.11 -9.63 -5.64
C THR A 251 -27.00 -9.18 -4.67
N PRO A 252 -25.75 -9.03 -5.14
CA PRO A 252 -24.67 -8.60 -4.27
C PRO A 252 -24.81 -7.13 -3.87
N ASP A 253 -24.52 -6.82 -2.59
CA ASP A 253 -24.35 -5.46 -2.09
C ASP A 253 -22.93 -4.97 -2.40
N TRP A 254 -22.63 -4.85 -3.69
CA TRP A 254 -21.31 -4.51 -4.23
C TRP A 254 -21.37 -3.11 -4.86
N PRO A 255 -21.13 -2.05 -4.07
CA PRO A 255 -21.31 -0.67 -4.54
C PRO A 255 -20.28 -0.29 -5.60
N GLU A 256 -20.61 0.72 -6.41
CA GLU A 256 -19.68 1.34 -7.34
C GLU A 256 -18.68 2.24 -6.58
N ALA A 257 -17.42 2.20 -7.01
CA ALA A 257 -16.45 3.22 -6.65
C ALA A 257 -16.72 4.52 -7.43
N PRO A 258 -16.40 5.69 -6.83
CA PRO A 258 -16.49 6.97 -7.51
C PRO A 258 -15.60 7.01 -8.75
N GLU A 259 -15.99 7.83 -9.72
CA GLU A 259 -15.28 8.06 -10.98
C GLU A 259 -13.80 8.43 -10.78
N THR A 260 -13.51 9.18 -9.71
CA THR A 260 -12.16 9.54 -9.30
C THR A 260 -11.74 8.71 -8.11
N SER A 261 -10.79 7.79 -8.32
CA SER A 261 -10.19 7.00 -7.24
C SER A 261 -9.45 7.92 -6.25
N ALA A 262 -9.48 7.55 -4.97
CA ALA A 262 -8.69 8.24 -3.97
C ALA A 262 -7.18 8.02 -4.20
N GLU A 263 -6.37 8.96 -3.74
CA GLU A 263 -4.91 8.82 -3.82
C GLU A 263 -4.46 7.66 -2.94
N MET A 264 -3.62 6.78 -3.50
CA MET A 264 -3.06 5.66 -2.76
C MET A 264 -2.05 6.18 -1.73
N PRO A 265 -2.12 5.74 -0.46
CA PRO A 265 -1.11 6.09 0.53
C PRO A 265 0.27 5.52 0.16
N PRO A 266 1.36 6.03 0.77
CA PRO A 266 2.68 5.43 0.67
C PRO A 266 2.66 3.92 0.97
N VAL A 267 3.50 3.15 0.28
CA VAL A 267 3.49 1.68 0.37
C VAL A 267 3.75 1.17 1.80
N ALA A 268 4.64 1.84 2.53
CA ALA A 268 4.92 1.48 3.92
C ALA A 268 3.67 1.65 4.81
N GLU A 269 2.91 2.73 4.61
CA GLU A 269 1.68 2.99 5.35
C GLU A 269 0.56 2.00 4.96
N MET A 270 0.50 1.61 3.69
CA MET A 270 -0.39 0.54 3.23
C MET A 270 -0.05 -0.80 3.91
N GLN A 271 1.22 -1.18 3.95
CA GLN A 271 1.67 -2.41 4.61
C GLN A 271 1.32 -2.40 6.10
N ASP A 272 1.56 -1.28 6.79
CA ASP A 272 1.19 -1.08 8.20
C ASP A 272 -0.31 -1.24 8.43
N THR A 273 -1.13 -0.56 7.60
CA THR A 273 -2.59 -0.65 7.68
C THR A 273 -3.08 -2.08 7.47
N LEU A 274 -2.57 -2.77 6.45
CA LEU A 274 -2.94 -4.15 6.15
C LEU A 274 -2.46 -5.12 7.24
N GLN A 275 -1.30 -4.88 7.85
CA GLN A 275 -0.77 -5.69 8.94
C GLN A 275 -1.63 -5.54 10.19
N TRP A 276 -1.98 -4.30 10.56
CA TRP A 276 -2.89 -4.04 11.69
C TRP A 276 -4.25 -4.73 11.50
N ALA A 277 -4.78 -4.69 10.28
CA ALA A 277 -6.03 -5.35 9.92
C ALA A 277 -5.92 -6.89 9.81
N GLY A 278 -4.70 -7.45 9.86
CA GLY A 278 -4.46 -8.90 9.80
C GLY A 278 -4.43 -9.49 8.39
N PHE A 279 -4.28 -8.66 7.35
CA PHE A 279 -4.13 -9.10 5.96
C PHE A 279 -2.68 -9.28 5.53
N TYR A 280 -1.71 -8.69 6.23
CA TYR A 280 -0.29 -8.69 5.84
C TYR A 280 0.65 -9.14 6.95
N ASP A 281 1.34 -10.25 6.72
CA ASP A 281 2.32 -10.84 7.66
C ASP A 281 3.79 -10.53 7.31
N GLY A 282 4.05 -9.68 6.32
CA GLY A 282 5.41 -9.35 5.86
C GLY A 282 6.07 -8.20 6.63
N GLU A 283 7.32 -7.90 6.31
CA GLU A 283 8.02 -6.72 6.81
C GLU A 283 7.51 -5.44 6.14
N ILE A 284 7.43 -4.34 6.89
CA ILE A 284 7.10 -3.02 6.35
C ILE A 284 8.37 -2.44 5.69
N ASP A 285 8.58 -2.78 4.42
CA ASP A 285 9.78 -2.40 3.66
C ASP A 285 9.55 -1.26 2.66
N GLY A 286 8.30 -0.78 2.54
CA GLY A 286 7.89 0.26 1.61
C GLY A 286 7.96 -0.16 0.14
N LYS A 287 8.05 -1.45 -0.17
CA LYS A 287 8.13 -1.98 -1.53
C LYS A 287 6.88 -2.76 -1.89
N THR A 288 6.36 -2.50 -3.08
CA THR A 288 5.19 -3.22 -3.58
C THR A 288 5.59 -4.58 -4.15
N GLY A 289 5.42 -5.64 -3.34
CA GLY A 289 5.65 -7.03 -3.73
C GLY A 289 4.38 -7.79 -4.15
N PRO A 290 4.51 -9.06 -4.62
CA PRO A 290 3.37 -9.94 -4.84
C PRO A 290 2.51 -10.15 -3.59
N GLN A 291 3.13 -10.26 -2.41
CA GLN A 291 2.44 -10.41 -1.14
C GLN A 291 1.61 -9.16 -0.80
N THR A 292 2.18 -7.96 -0.95
CA THR A 292 1.46 -6.69 -0.70
C THR A 292 0.23 -6.58 -1.61
N ARG A 293 0.37 -6.92 -2.90
CA ARG A 293 -0.75 -6.91 -3.86
C ARG A 293 -1.82 -7.93 -3.50
N ALA A 294 -1.44 -9.15 -3.14
CA ALA A 294 -2.37 -10.19 -2.71
C ALA A 294 -3.11 -9.79 -1.43
N SER A 295 -2.40 -9.21 -0.45
CA SER A 295 -2.98 -8.75 0.82
C SER A 295 -3.97 -7.60 0.61
N LEU A 296 -3.65 -6.68 -0.29
CA LEU A 296 -4.57 -5.60 -0.67
C LEU A 296 -5.82 -6.14 -1.37
N ALA A 297 -5.67 -7.08 -2.31
CA ALA A 297 -6.79 -7.72 -2.99
C ALA A 297 -7.65 -8.54 -1.99
N ALA A 298 -7.02 -9.22 -1.04
CA ALA A 298 -7.70 -9.94 0.03
C ALA A 298 -8.49 -8.99 0.95
N ALA A 299 -7.92 -7.83 1.30
CA ALA A 299 -8.62 -6.81 2.08
C ALA A 299 -9.86 -6.27 1.35
N VAL A 300 -9.73 -5.96 0.05
CA VAL A 300 -10.86 -5.53 -0.80
C VAL A 300 -11.93 -6.63 -0.87
N ALA A 301 -11.50 -7.88 -1.05
CA ALA A 301 -12.39 -9.02 -1.12
C ALA A 301 -13.11 -9.32 0.19
N ALA A 302 -12.46 -9.10 1.33
CA ALA A 302 -13.03 -9.32 2.65
C ALA A 302 -14.01 -8.22 3.04
N GLN A 303 -13.68 -6.94 2.80
CA GLN A 303 -14.54 -5.84 3.21
C GLN A 303 -15.78 -5.67 2.32
N ARG A 304 -15.68 -5.95 1.01
CA ARG A 304 -16.81 -5.81 0.05
C ARG A 304 -17.49 -4.42 0.00
N GLN A 305 -16.93 -3.41 0.66
CA GLN A 305 -17.51 -2.06 0.76
C GLN A 305 -17.14 -1.14 -0.40
N SER A 306 -16.04 -1.42 -1.11
CA SER A 306 -15.62 -0.65 -2.28
C SER A 306 -14.68 -1.50 -3.14
N PRO A 307 -14.75 -1.43 -4.48
CA PRO A 307 -13.77 -2.04 -5.37
C PRO A 307 -12.48 -1.20 -5.49
N ASP A 308 -12.44 0.01 -4.91
CA ASP A 308 -11.27 0.88 -4.89
C ASP A 308 -10.37 0.57 -3.67
N PRO A 309 -9.12 0.08 -3.88
CA PRO A 309 -8.22 -0.23 -2.79
C PRO A 309 -7.89 0.95 -1.89
N ALA A 310 -7.86 2.18 -2.41
CA ALA A 310 -7.56 3.37 -1.61
C ALA A 310 -8.64 3.63 -0.56
N GLN A 311 -9.91 3.47 -0.94
CA GLN A 311 -11.04 3.61 -0.02
C GLN A 311 -11.09 2.48 1.01
N VAL A 312 -10.73 1.25 0.63
CA VAL A 312 -10.63 0.14 1.59
C VAL A 312 -9.54 0.41 2.62
N LEU A 313 -8.37 0.90 2.20
CA LEU A 313 -7.31 1.32 3.13
C LEU A 313 -7.76 2.46 4.04
N GLN A 314 -8.51 3.44 3.51
CA GLN A 314 -9.07 4.51 4.33
C GLN A 314 -10.03 3.95 5.40
N ALA A 315 -10.96 3.08 5.02
CA ALA A 315 -11.90 2.47 5.95
C ALA A 315 -11.17 1.68 7.06
N LEU A 316 -10.13 0.93 6.72
CA LEU A 316 -9.30 0.21 7.71
C LEU A 316 -8.58 1.17 8.67
N ARG A 317 -8.09 2.32 8.19
CA ARG A 317 -7.50 3.35 9.05
C ARG A 317 -8.55 3.98 9.96
N ASP A 318 -9.75 4.23 9.46
CA ASP A 318 -10.86 4.77 10.26
C ASP A 318 -11.30 3.76 11.33
N GLU A 319 -11.35 2.47 11.01
CA GLU A 319 -11.60 1.39 11.97
C GLU A 319 -10.52 1.34 13.07
N ARG A 320 -9.24 1.50 12.70
CA ARG A 320 -8.12 1.60 13.64
C ARG A 320 -8.26 2.82 14.53
N GLN A 321 -8.57 3.98 13.97
CA GLN A 321 -8.74 5.21 14.74
C GLN A 321 -9.94 5.09 15.71
N ALA A 322 -11.08 4.60 15.25
CA ALA A 322 -12.24 4.38 16.09
C ALA A 322 -11.95 3.36 17.20
N TRP A 323 -11.14 2.33 16.95
CA TRP A 323 -10.67 1.41 17.98
C TRP A 323 -9.74 2.12 18.98
N ARG A 324 -8.79 2.94 18.52
CA ARG A 324 -7.91 3.75 19.38
C ARG A 324 -8.71 4.68 20.28
N ASP A 325 -9.73 5.35 19.74
CA ASP A 325 -10.62 6.24 20.49
C ASP A 325 -11.41 5.48 21.56
N ARG A 326 -11.97 4.29 21.22
CA ARG A 326 -12.67 3.43 22.20
C ARG A 326 -11.75 2.91 23.30
N MET A 327 -10.49 2.64 22.97
CA MET A 327 -9.48 2.21 23.94
C MET A 327 -8.89 3.39 24.74
N GLY A 328 -9.20 4.63 24.34
CA GLY A 328 -8.73 5.85 24.99
C GLY A 328 -7.23 6.04 24.84
N PHE A 329 -6.70 5.80 23.64
CA PHE A 329 -5.30 6.08 23.33
C PHE A 329 -5.05 7.59 23.32
N GLU A 330 -4.06 8.00 24.10
CA GLU A 330 -3.55 9.36 24.13
C GLU A 330 -2.02 9.32 24.03
N THR A 331 -1.41 10.43 23.62
CA THR A 331 0.05 10.55 23.65
C THR A 331 0.48 10.80 25.09
N LEU A 332 1.25 9.85 25.62
CA LEU A 332 1.92 9.95 26.91
C LEU A 332 3.33 10.47 26.71
N THR A 333 3.68 11.56 27.38
CA THR A 333 5.06 12.06 27.46
C THR A 333 5.49 12.05 28.92
N ASP A 334 6.42 11.16 29.25
CA ASP A 334 6.89 10.95 30.61
C ASP A 334 8.16 11.74 30.87
N ALA A 335 8.06 12.75 31.75
CA ALA A 335 9.19 13.63 32.04
C ALA A 335 10.29 12.95 32.87
N HIS A 336 9.95 11.93 33.66
CA HIS A 336 10.90 11.24 34.54
C HIS A 336 11.91 10.40 33.74
N THR A 337 11.42 9.65 32.77
CA THR A 337 12.20 8.80 31.86
C THR A 337 12.58 9.49 30.54
N GLY A 338 11.92 10.60 30.19
CA GLY A 338 12.14 11.32 28.93
C GLY A 338 11.52 10.64 27.71
N LEU A 339 10.72 9.60 27.92
CA LEU A 339 10.13 8.76 26.88
C LEU A 339 8.73 9.25 26.50
N ALA A 340 8.37 9.05 25.24
CA ALA A 340 7.01 9.29 24.75
C ALA A 340 6.50 8.09 23.95
N LEU A 341 5.21 7.81 24.08
CA LEU A 341 4.49 6.78 23.34
C LEU A 341 2.98 7.02 23.40
N SER A 342 2.20 6.30 22.59
CA SER A 342 0.74 6.32 22.67
C SER A 342 0.23 5.14 23.50
N ALA A 343 -0.59 5.41 24.53
CA ALA A 343 -1.08 4.41 25.46
C ALA A 343 -2.56 4.63 25.83
N PRO A 344 -3.30 3.59 26.25
CA PRO A 344 -4.70 3.69 26.65
C PRO A 344 -4.87 4.39 28.02
N MET A 345 -4.74 5.71 28.06
CA MET A 345 -4.75 6.54 29.29
C MET A 345 -6.09 6.53 30.03
N THR A 346 -7.18 6.07 29.41
CA THR A 346 -8.44 5.83 30.12
C THR A 346 -8.37 4.66 31.10
N ARG A 347 -7.36 3.77 30.96
CA ARG A 347 -7.13 2.58 31.78
C ARG A 347 -5.92 2.70 32.70
N LEU A 348 -5.09 3.70 32.48
CA LEU A 348 -3.80 3.89 33.15
C LEU A 348 -3.82 5.19 33.93
N GLU A 349 -3.21 5.20 35.11
CA GLU A 349 -2.93 6.41 35.86
C GLU A 349 -1.50 6.37 36.38
N HIS A 350 -0.84 7.53 36.45
CA HIS A 350 0.50 7.59 37.04
C HIS A 350 0.41 7.20 38.53
N ASP A 351 1.22 6.23 38.93
CA ASP A 351 1.27 5.71 40.30
C ASP A 351 2.47 6.32 41.03
N ARG A 352 3.68 6.10 40.52
CA ARG A 352 4.92 6.62 41.11
C ARG A 352 6.11 6.55 40.15
N ASP A 353 7.13 7.33 40.49
CA ASP A 353 8.47 7.25 39.91
C ASP A 353 9.40 6.46 40.85
N GLU A 354 10.18 5.52 40.31
CA GLU A 354 11.09 4.69 41.08
C GLU A 354 12.45 4.55 40.38
N ARG A 355 13.47 5.25 40.89
CA ARG A 355 14.81 5.31 40.29
C ARG A 355 14.74 5.71 38.81
N ALA A 356 14.97 4.77 37.89
CA ALA A 356 14.95 4.96 36.46
C ALA A 356 13.63 4.52 35.79
N LEU A 357 12.61 4.20 36.59
CA LEU A 357 11.31 3.71 36.15
C LEU A 357 10.23 4.75 36.44
N SER A 358 9.26 4.86 35.55
CA SER A 358 7.97 5.52 35.77
C SER A 358 6.88 4.47 35.66
N ILE A 359 6.05 4.34 36.69
CA ILE A 359 5.03 3.30 36.81
C ILE A 359 3.65 3.94 36.68
N TYR A 360 2.90 3.48 35.69
CA TYR A 360 1.50 3.79 35.48
C TYR A 360 0.68 2.56 35.87
N GLY A 361 -0.07 2.67 36.97
CA GLY A 361 -0.92 1.63 37.51
C GLY A 361 -2.31 1.60 36.88
N PRO A 362 -3.16 0.65 37.33
CA PRO A 362 -4.53 0.55 36.85
C PRO A 362 -5.38 1.70 37.36
N LYS A 363 -6.05 2.41 36.44
CA LYS A 363 -7.08 3.38 36.78
C LYS A 363 -8.38 2.65 37.11
N GLY A 364 -8.80 2.70 38.38
CA GLY A 364 -9.94 1.92 38.87
C GLY A 364 -9.67 0.41 38.75
N ASP A 365 -10.65 -0.36 38.28
CA ASP A 365 -10.54 -1.82 38.15
C ASP A 365 -10.02 -2.28 36.77
N SER A 366 -9.18 -1.47 36.11
CA SER A 366 -8.75 -1.77 34.73
C SER A 366 -7.84 -2.99 34.60
N GLY A 367 -7.13 -3.36 35.67
CA GLY A 367 -6.11 -4.42 35.64
C GLY A 367 -4.90 -4.15 34.74
N ALA A 368 -4.83 -2.96 34.12
CA ALA A 368 -3.78 -2.59 33.17
C ALA A 368 -2.68 -1.80 33.86
N ALA A 369 -1.42 -2.06 33.51
CA ALA A 369 -0.29 -1.25 33.94
C ALA A 369 0.71 -1.05 32.80
N LEU A 370 1.39 0.08 32.82
CA LEU A 370 2.45 0.45 31.90
C LEU A 370 3.65 0.93 32.71
N ILE A 371 4.83 0.36 32.44
CA ILE A 371 6.08 0.76 33.09
C ILE A 371 7.01 1.27 32.01
N LEU A 372 7.54 2.46 32.19
CA LEU A 372 8.56 3.05 31.33
C LEU A 372 9.89 3.04 32.06
N PHE A 373 10.99 2.83 31.36
CA PHE A 373 12.31 2.90 31.98
C PHE A 373 13.36 3.50 31.05
N SER A 374 14.25 4.31 31.60
CA SER A 374 15.41 4.86 30.89
C SER A 374 16.58 5.01 31.85
N GLN A 375 17.69 4.33 31.58
CA GLN A 375 18.91 4.43 32.39
C GLN A 375 20.17 4.41 31.53
N PRO A 376 21.30 4.97 32.01
CA PRO A 376 22.59 4.83 31.35
C PRO A 376 23.01 3.36 31.30
N GLY A 377 23.57 2.91 30.18
CA GLY A 377 24.00 1.53 30.03
C GLY A 377 24.06 1.04 28.59
N GLY A 378 24.53 -0.19 28.44
CA GLY A 378 24.63 -0.89 27.16
C GLY A 378 23.94 -2.25 27.20
N GLN A 379 24.54 -3.22 26.52
CA GLN A 379 23.98 -4.57 26.40
C GLN A 379 23.77 -5.25 27.76
N GLN A 380 24.70 -5.09 28.71
CA GLN A 380 24.61 -5.79 29.99
C GLN A 380 23.46 -5.25 30.83
N GLU A 381 23.31 -3.93 30.90
CA GLU A 381 22.22 -3.27 31.63
C GLU A 381 20.85 -3.59 31.01
N MET A 382 20.78 -3.78 29.68
CA MET A 382 19.57 -4.26 29.02
C MET A 382 19.25 -5.69 29.45
N LEU A 383 20.24 -6.60 29.46
CA LEU A 383 20.05 -7.97 29.93
C LEU A 383 19.62 -8.01 31.40
N ASP A 384 20.23 -7.19 32.26
CA ASP A 384 19.86 -7.10 33.66
C ASP A 384 18.41 -6.60 33.83
N MET A 385 17.98 -5.63 33.02
CA MET A 385 16.60 -5.16 32.98
C MET A 385 15.63 -6.27 32.56
N THR A 386 15.95 -7.05 31.51
CA THR A 386 15.10 -8.21 31.13
C THR A 386 15.00 -9.27 32.23
N GLY A 387 16.09 -9.45 33.00
CA GLY A 387 16.12 -10.29 34.19
C GLY A 387 15.19 -9.78 35.27
N LEU A 388 15.24 -8.48 35.57
CA LEU A 388 14.36 -7.82 36.54
C LEU A 388 12.88 -7.94 36.15
N ILE A 389 12.53 -7.64 34.89
CA ILE A 389 11.16 -7.75 34.36
C ILE A 389 10.60 -9.17 34.57
N THR A 390 11.45 -10.18 34.36
CA THR A 390 11.04 -11.58 34.60
C THR A 390 10.93 -11.90 36.09
N ALA A 391 11.88 -11.45 36.90
CA ALA A 391 11.93 -11.76 38.33
C ALA A 391 10.77 -11.12 39.12
N LEU A 392 10.35 -9.92 38.70
CA LEU A 392 9.19 -9.23 39.27
C LEU A 392 7.85 -9.76 38.75
N GLY A 393 7.86 -10.67 37.79
CA GLY A 393 6.66 -11.31 37.26
C GLY A 393 5.79 -10.39 36.39
N TRP A 394 6.30 -9.25 35.92
CA TRP A 394 5.55 -8.35 35.02
C TRP A 394 5.30 -8.97 33.64
N VAL A 395 6.20 -9.85 33.19
CA VAL A 395 5.98 -10.70 32.02
C VAL A 395 6.07 -12.15 32.46
N PRO A 396 4.94 -12.87 32.57
CA PRO A 396 4.90 -14.19 33.17
C PRO A 396 5.31 -15.27 32.17
N ALA A 397 6.19 -16.18 32.59
CA ALA A 397 6.76 -17.25 31.74
C ALA A 397 7.19 -16.75 30.33
N PRO A 398 8.11 -15.76 30.26
CA PRO A 398 8.35 -15.04 29.01
C PRO A 398 9.04 -15.92 27.96
N SER A 399 8.49 -15.93 26.75
CA SER A 399 9.29 -16.13 25.54
C SER A 399 10.17 -14.90 25.33
N ARG A 400 11.45 -15.11 25.02
CA ARG A 400 12.45 -14.04 24.90
C ARG A 400 13.08 -14.06 23.53
N ASP A 401 13.06 -12.91 22.87
CA ASP A 401 13.84 -12.64 21.66
C ASP A 401 14.84 -11.54 21.99
N ILE A 402 16.13 -11.89 22.08
CA ILE A 402 17.18 -10.98 22.53
C ILE A 402 18.24 -10.88 21.44
N GLY A 403 18.39 -9.69 20.89
CA GLY A 403 19.39 -9.33 19.92
C GLY A 403 20.51 -8.48 20.52
N ARG A 404 21.37 -7.96 19.63
CA ARG A 404 22.34 -6.93 20.00
C ARG A 404 21.62 -5.59 20.09
N GLY A 405 21.60 -5.00 21.28
CA GLY A 405 20.98 -3.70 21.53
C GLY A 405 19.45 -3.68 21.46
N SER A 406 18.80 -4.84 21.40
CA SER A 406 17.34 -4.98 21.47
C SER A 406 16.94 -6.23 22.24
N ALA A 407 15.82 -6.16 22.94
CA ALA A 407 15.20 -7.30 23.60
C ALA A 407 13.68 -7.17 23.58
N SER A 408 13.00 -8.29 23.37
CA SER A 408 11.56 -8.41 23.40
C SER A 408 11.14 -9.60 24.25
N LEU A 409 10.17 -9.41 25.13
CA LEU A 409 9.64 -10.43 26.01
C LEU A 409 8.11 -10.49 25.87
N SER A 410 7.54 -11.69 25.84
CA SER A 410 6.09 -11.88 25.83
C SER A 410 5.68 -13.10 26.62
N GLY A 411 4.61 -12.97 27.39
CA GLY A 411 4.19 -14.00 28.33
C GLY A 411 2.74 -13.83 28.76
N ARG A 412 2.16 -14.89 29.32
CA ARG A 412 0.81 -14.87 29.90
C ARG A 412 0.69 -15.88 31.02
N ASP A 413 -0.15 -15.57 32.01
CA ASP A 413 -0.60 -16.52 33.01
C ASP A 413 -2.14 -16.50 33.14
N GLU A 414 -2.67 -16.91 34.28
CA GLU A 414 -4.10 -16.94 34.57
C GLU A 414 -4.67 -15.55 34.92
N THR A 415 -3.82 -14.55 35.13
CA THR A 415 -4.17 -13.23 35.66
C THR A 415 -3.89 -12.10 34.68
N HIS A 416 -2.76 -12.14 33.97
CA HIS A 416 -2.38 -11.08 33.05
C HIS A 416 -1.54 -11.58 31.87
N ILE A 417 -1.47 -10.73 30.85
CA ILE A 417 -0.62 -10.85 29.67
C ILE A 417 0.44 -9.78 29.78
N GLY A 418 1.71 -10.17 29.64
CA GLY A 418 2.84 -9.25 29.68
C GLY A 418 3.53 -9.14 28.33
N ARG A 419 3.90 -7.91 27.96
CA ARG A 419 4.79 -7.61 26.82
C ARG A 419 5.82 -6.60 27.28
N ALA A 420 7.08 -6.79 26.92
CA ALA A 420 8.12 -5.79 27.14
C ALA A 420 9.03 -5.65 25.92
N GLU A 421 9.50 -4.43 25.70
CA GLU A 421 10.55 -4.15 24.72
C GLU A 421 11.60 -3.25 25.36
N ALA A 422 12.86 -3.54 25.05
CA ALA A 422 14.00 -2.75 25.47
C ALA A 422 14.94 -2.54 24.28
N ARG A 423 15.55 -1.36 24.21
CA ARG A 423 16.59 -1.03 23.23
C ARG A 423 17.76 -0.31 23.89
N VAL A 424 18.93 -0.46 23.30
CA VAL A 424 20.11 0.32 23.64
C VAL A 424 20.27 1.43 22.60
N SER A 425 20.13 2.69 23.03
CA SER A 425 20.31 3.88 22.18
C SER A 425 21.09 4.96 22.91
N ASP A 426 22.11 5.51 22.26
CA ASP A 426 22.96 6.61 22.78
C ASP A 426 23.57 6.33 24.17
N GLY A 427 24.05 5.10 24.40
CA GLY A 427 24.64 4.71 25.68
C GLY A 427 23.62 4.60 26.82
N ARG A 428 22.34 4.39 26.48
CA ARG A 428 21.24 4.19 27.42
C ARG A 428 20.44 2.95 27.07
N VAL A 429 19.85 2.35 28.09
CA VAL A 429 18.84 1.31 27.99
C VAL A 429 17.48 1.93 28.22
N GLU A 430 16.59 1.78 27.26
CA GLU A 430 15.24 2.35 27.28
C GLU A 430 14.21 1.32 26.89
N GLY A 431 13.01 1.43 27.44
CA GLY A 431 11.95 0.52 27.07
C GLY A 431 10.68 0.71 27.87
N TRP A 432 9.78 -0.24 27.64
CA TRP A 432 8.47 -0.26 28.24
C TRP A 432 8.04 -1.68 28.57
N VAL A 433 7.13 -1.81 29.54
CA VAL A 433 6.46 -3.06 29.91
C VAL A 433 4.96 -2.78 29.97
N LEU A 434 4.18 -3.52 29.19
CA LEU A 434 2.73 -3.54 29.24
C LEU A 434 2.27 -4.77 30.00
N VAL A 435 1.47 -4.55 31.04
CA VAL A 435 0.73 -5.57 31.78
C VAL A 435 -0.75 -5.37 31.44
N TRP A 436 -1.40 -6.38 30.88
CA TRP A 436 -2.78 -6.29 30.41
C TRP A 436 -3.66 -7.40 31.01
N PRO A 437 -4.92 -7.11 31.39
CA PRO A 437 -5.85 -8.11 31.89
C PRO A 437 -6.09 -9.27 30.90
N VAL A 438 -6.16 -10.51 31.41
CA VAL A 438 -6.49 -11.70 30.58
C VAL A 438 -7.92 -11.68 30.07
N GLU A 439 -8.85 -10.99 30.75
CA GLU A 439 -10.23 -10.84 30.29
C GLU A 439 -10.33 -10.05 28.97
N ASP A 440 -9.30 -9.28 28.63
CA ASP A 440 -9.20 -8.52 27.39
C ASP A 440 -8.00 -8.97 26.52
N ALA A 441 -7.73 -10.27 26.53
CA ALA A 441 -6.60 -10.87 25.84
C ALA A 441 -6.52 -10.57 24.33
N GLN A 442 -7.67 -10.34 23.69
CA GLN A 442 -7.75 -10.05 22.26
C GLN A 442 -7.12 -8.71 21.88
N ASN A 443 -7.14 -7.71 22.77
CA ASN A 443 -6.59 -6.39 22.49
C ASN A 443 -5.11 -6.27 22.88
N ALA A 444 -4.63 -7.08 23.83
CA ALA A 444 -3.25 -6.97 24.34
C ALA A 444 -2.16 -6.93 23.24
N PRO A 445 -2.17 -7.80 22.20
CA PRO A 445 -1.17 -7.74 21.14
C PRO A 445 -1.28 -6.45 20.30
N ARG A 446 -2.50 -5.99 20.01
CA ARG A 446 -2.72 -4.76 19.24
C ARG A 446 -2.24 -3.53 20.00
N ILE A 447 -2.54 -3.46 21.31
CA ILE A 447 -2.08 -2.37 22.18
C ILE A 447 -0.56 -2.32 22.23
N ALA A 448 0.08 -3.47 22.45
CA ALA A 448 1.54 -3.58 22.42
C ALA A 448 2.14 -3.06 21.10
N SER A 449 1.54 -3.41 19.96
CA SER A 449 2.00 -2.91 18.66
C SER A 449 1.85 -1.40 18.50
N GLU A 450 0.75 -0.80 18.97
CA GLU A 450 0.58 0.68 18.97
C GLU A 450 1.64 1.38 19.82
N ILE A 451 1.91 0.84 21.02
CA ILE A 451 2.94 1.35 21.92
C ILE A 451 4.31 1.25 21.26
N ALA A 452 4.67 0.09 20.71
CA ALA A 452 5.95 -0.14 20.04
C ALA A 452 6.16 0.83 18.87
N ALA A 453 5.13 1.03 18.04
CA ALA A 453 5.20 1.87 16.84
C ALA A 453 5.40 3.37 17.16
N THR A 454 4.94 3.81 18.33
CA THR A 454 5.01 5.22 18.76
C THR A 454 6.10 5.49 19.79
N PHE A 455 6.91 4.49 20.13
CA PHE A 455 7.91 4.58 21.20
C PHE A 455 9.16 5.36 20.79
N GLU A 456 9.32 6.54 21.38
CA GLU A 456 10.43 7.44 21.12
C GLU A 456 10.99 8.10 22.39
N ARG A 457 12.19 8.70 22.26
CA ARG A 457 12.76 9.59 23.27
C ARG A 457 12.39 11.02 22.91
N ALA A 458 11.53 11.65 23.70
CA ALA A 458 11.08 13.02 23.46
C ALA A 458 11.95 14.08 24.15
N ALA A 459 12.55 13.74 25.30
CA ALA A 459 13.36 14.67 26.09
C ALA A 459 14.45 13.95 26.90
N PRO A 460 15.45 14.66 27.43
CA PRO A 460 16.34 14.11 28.44
C PRO A 460 15.57 13.72 29.72
N PRO A 461 15.88 12.60 30.36
CA PRO A 461 15.19 12.15 31.58
C PRO A 461 15.44 13.10 32.76
N ARG A 462 14.37 13.49 33.48
CA ARG A 462 14.49 14.27 34.73
C ARG A 462 15.07 13.45 35.88
N SER A 463 14.94 12.12 35.87
CA SER A 463 15.52 11.22 36.88
C SER A 463 17.02 11.42 37.11
N GLU A 464 17.71 12.10 36.21
CA GLU A 464 19.15 12.37 36.26
C GLU A 464 19.50 13.84 36.52
N GLN A 465 18.51 14.75 36.50
CA GLN A 465 18.78 16.14 36.84
C GLN A 465 19.00 16.26 38.35
N PRO A 466 20.05 16.95 38.81
CA PRO A 466 20.16 17.32 40.21
C PRO A 466 18.88 18.05 40.61
N VAL A 467 18.31 17.73 41.77
CA VAL A 467 17.18 18.48 42.33
C VAL A 467 17.68 19.91 42.51
N GLU A 468 17.39 20.77 41.53
CA GLU A 468 17.59 22.20 41.69
C GLU A 468 16.54 22.62 42.70
N ALA A 469 17.01 22.86 43.93
CA ALA A 469 16.18 23.23 45.05
C ALA A 469 15.24 24.35 44.59
N GLU A 470 13.95 24.19 44.87
CA GLU A 470 13.00 25.31 44.86
C GLU A 470 13.56 26.41 45.77
N ALA A 471 14.31 27.33 45.17
CA ALA A 471 14.56 28.63 45.74
C ALA A 471 13.24 29.39 45.62
N GLY A 472 12.30 29.04 46.50
CA GLY A 472 11.17 29.87 46.81
C GLY A 472 11.71 31.23 47.25
N GLU A 473 11.36 32.23 46.47
CA GLU A 473 11.45 33.65 46.79
C GLU A 473 10.93 33.90 48.22
N ALA A 474 11.85 34.04 49.16
CA ALA A 474 11.68 34.95 50.28
C ALA A 474 12.34 36.26 49.85
N GLU A 475 11.50 37.14 49.31
CA GLU A 475 11.83 38.52 48.96
C GLU A 475 12.62 39.20 50.08
N SER A 476 13.79 39.69 49.70
CA SER A 476 14.54 40.74 50.38
C SER A 476 13.67 42.00 50.44
N GLU A 477 13.03 42.23 51.57
CA GLU A 477 12.34 43.49 51.87
C GLU A 477 13.38 44.62 52.06
N ALA A 478 13.49 45.41 50.99
CA ALA A 478 13.69 46.86 50.96
C ALA A 478 14.79 47.51 51.84
N THR A 479 15.85 47.96 51.16
CA THR A 479 16.61 49.15 51.56
C THR A 479 15.94 50.44 51.08
N ALA A 480 16.01 51.47 51.93
CA ALA A 480 15.96 52.91 51.66
C ALA A 480 14.65 53.67 52.00
N ALA A 481 14.64 54.26 53.20
CA ALA A 481 14.14 55.61 53.41
C ALA A 481 15.14 56.38 54.30
N GLU A 482 15.60 57.50 53.76
CA GLU A 482 16.44 58.52 54.37
C GLU A 482 15.94 59.02 55.74
N GLY A 483 16.88 59.47 56.58
CA GLY A 483 16.64 60.63 57.42
C GLY A 483 17.18 60.59 58.85
N GLU A 484 18.06 61.55 59.11
CA GLU A 484 18.28 62.22 60.39
C GLU A 484 19.43 61.73 61.29
N ALA A 485 20.19 62.73 61.72
CA ALA A 485 21.50 62.73 62.36
C ALA A 485 21.47 62.41 63.87
N VAL A 486 22.66 62.13 64.44
CA VAL A 486 23.34 62.92 65.50
C VAL A 486 24.41 62.06 66.20
N ASP A 487 25.67 62.48 65.99
CA ASP A 487 26.76 62.72 66.97
C ASP A 487 27.37 61.61 67.87
N ALA A 488 28.71 61.54 67.73
CA ALA A 488 29.74 61.34 68.76
C ALA A 488 30.06 59.94 69.38
N PRO A 489 31.34 59.73 69.82
CA PRO A 489 32.07 58.47 69.61
C PRO A 489 32.68 57.86 70.90
N ALA A 490 33.56 56.86 70.67
CA ALA A 490 34.54 56.20 71.57
C ALA A 490 33.97 55.01 72.38
N ASP A 491 34.61 53.84 72.38
CA ASP A 491 35.86 53.58 73.09
C ASP A 491 36.41 52.19 72.74
N VAL A 492 37.73 52.04 72.87
CA VAL A 492 38.54 50.81 72.80
C VAL A 492 39.01 50.58 74.24
N PRO A 493 38.99 49.38 74.87
CA PRO A 493 40.07 48.42 74.59
C PRO A 493 39.84 46.92 74.89
N GLN A 494 40.51 46.09 74.07
CA GLN A 494 41.53 45.09 74.43
C GLN A 494 41.53 44.49 75.86
N ALA A 495 41.43 43.16 75.97
CA ALA A 495 42.15 42.38 76.98
C ALA A 495 42.32 40.91 76.56
N ASP A 496 43.58 40.50 76.41
CA ASP A 496 44.11 39.15 76.49
C ASP A 496 43.80 38.47 77.83
N ALA A 497 43.53 37.16 77.79
CA ALA A 497 43.97 36.15 78.78
C ALA A 497 43.49 34.76 78.30
N THR A 498 44.38 33.88 77.82
CA THR A 498 45.08 32.86 78.61
C THR A 498 44.17 31.70 79.07
N GLU A 499 44.28 30.58 78.34
CA GLU A 499 44.70 29.27 78.87
C GLU A 499 43.95 28.69 80.08
N ALA A 500 43.28 27.54 79.90
CA ALA A 500 43.55 26.30 80.63
C ALA A 500 42.45 25.24 80.48
N SER A 501 42.92 24.00 80.41
CA SER A 501 42.27 22.72 80.25
C SER A 501 41.33 22.26 81.38
N ASP A 502 40.72 21.11 81.10
CA ASP A 502 40.25 20.04 82.00
C ASP A 502 38.82 20.09 82.53
N GLN A 503 37.92 19.37 81.84
CA GLN A 503 37.37 18.10 82.35
C GLN A 503 36.75 17.25 81.24
#